data_AF-A0A9E0LR11-F1
#
_entry.id   AF-A0A9E0LR11-F1
#
_cell.length_a   1.000
_cell.length_b   1.000
_cell.length_c   1.000
_cell.angle_alpha   90.00
_cell.angle_beta   90.00
_cell.angle_gamma   90.00
#
_symmetry.space_group_name_H-M   'P 1'
#
loop_
_entity.id
_entity.type
_entity.pdbx_description
1 polymer ?
#
loop_
_entity_poly.entity_id
_entity_poly.type
_entity_poly.pdbx_seq_one_letter_code
_entity_poly.pdbx_strand_id
1 'polypeptide(L)'
;MREVHCYSNLEYVLKFNPALKERVDEIREQKVLGLRLKPSASLIDKSQLLTNDARKALLDKIAFFVDENVTGRSDMCQQFAELLCLSLVKLRFVPKMMIGTVEYYDESGKQLFRWNPNGHFWVQVKGDLIDGNLDSLFENPTVPKTLHVSPYWGPITEVPRDRKYFKNLSATVPARDSDVQNIWWPDLSDWLDGEFLTSFREFG
;
A
#
# COMPACT_ATOMS: atom_id res chain seq x y z
N MET A 1 11.53 38.42 -10.24
CA MET A 1 11.13 37.58 -9.09
C MET A 1 9.77 36.99 -9.42
N ARG A 2 9.70 35.71 -9.79
CA ARG A 2 8.40 35.03 -9.91
C ARG A 2 8.08 34.48 -8.52
N GLU A 3 6.98 34.94 -7.94
CA GLU A 3 6.43 34.35 -6.73
C GLU A 3 6.09 32.90 -7.02
N VAL A 4 6.91 31.98 -6.51
CA VAL A 4 6.57 30.57 -6.45
C VAL A 4 5.69 30.45 -5.21
N HIS A 5 4.37 30.53 -5.41
CA HIS A 5 3.40 30.13 -4.39
C HIS A 5 3.54 28.63 -4.14
N CYS A 6 4.47 28.27 -3.26
CA CYS A 6 4.55 26.95 -2.67
C CYS A 6 3.41 26.85 -1.65
N TYR A 7 2.23 26.47 -2.12
CA TYR A 7 1.19 25.97 -1.23
C TYR A 7 1.78 24.80 -0.44
N SER A 8 1.58 24.75 0.87
CA SER A 8 1.80 23.51 1.60
C SER A 8 0.97 22.39 0.92
N ASN A 9 1.45 21.14 0.92
CA ASN A 9 0.75 20.01 0.25
C ASN A 9 -0.74 19.93 0.65
N LEU A 10 -1.07 20.33 1.88
CA LEU A 10 -2.44 20.49 2.37
C LEU A 10 -3.23 21.57 1.64
N GLU A 11 -2.71 22.81 1.58
CA GLU A 11 -3.37 23.93 0.91
C GLU A 11 -3.58 23.65 -0.57
N TYR A 12 -2.63 22.97 -1.21
CA TYR A 12 -2.76 22.51 -2.59
C TYR A 12 -3.93 21.52 -2.71
N VAL A 13 -3.94 20.43 -1.94
CA VAL A 13 -4.99 19.41 -2.01
C VAL A 13 -6.38 19.99 -1.73
N LEU A 14 -6.52 20.81 -0.69
CA LEU A 14 -7.81 21.41 -0.33
C LEU A 14 -8.28 22.48 -1.31
N LYS A 15 -7.36 23.14 -2.02
CA LYS A 15 -7.73 24.08 -3.10
C LYS A 15 -8.39 23.36 -4.27
N PHE A 16 -7.94 22.16 -4.61
CA PHE A 16 -8.46 21.40 -5.76
C PHE A 16 -9.60 20.45 -5.39
N ASN A 17 -9.65 19.99 -4.14
CA ASN A 17 -10.74 19.15 -3.65
C ASN A 17 -11.13 19.51 -2.21
N PRO A 18 -11.89 20.60 -2.01
CA PRO A 18 -12.33 21.04 -0.69
C PRO A 18 -13.14 19.98 0.08
N ALA A 19 -13.81 19.07 -0.64
CA ALA A 19 -14.59 17.98 -0.04
C ALA A 19 -13.72 16.97 0.72
N LEU A 20 -12.40 16.95 0.51
CA LEU A 20 -11.49 16.10 1.27
C LEU A 20 -11.12 16.67 2.65
N LYS A 21 -11.51 17.91 2.97
CA LYS A 21 -11.08 18.58 4.20
C LYS A 21 -11.35 17.76 5.46
N GLU A 22 -12.60 17.34 5.65
CA GLU A 22 -13.00 16.56 6.83
C GLU A 22 -12.18 15.28 6.96
N ARG A 23 -11.96 14.59 5.84
CA ARG A 23 -11.17 13.36 5.79
C ARG A 23 -9.70 13.59 6.13
N VAL A 24 -9.10 14.64 5.59
CA VAL A 24 -7.71 14.99 5.87
C VAL A 24 -7.52 15.37 7.34
N ASP A 25 -8.49 16.09 7.92
CA ASP A 25 -8.49 16.46 9.33
C ASP A 25 -8.61 15.20 10.23
N GLU A 26 -9.49 14.26 9.89
CA GLU A 26 -9.64 12.96 10.57
C GLU A 26 -8.33 12.13 10.52
N ILE A 27 -7.71 12.02 9.35
CA ILE A 27 -6.44 11.29 9.17
C ILE A 27 -5.33 11.95 10.00
N ARG A 28 -5.27 13.28 10.03
CA ARG A 28 -4.30 14.02 10.84
C ARG A 28 -4.49 13.75 12.32
N GLU A 29 -5.73 13.78 12.81
CA GLU A 29 -6.03 13.46 14.20
C GLU A 29 -5.60 12.02 14.53
N GLN A 30 -5.92 11.05 13.68
CA GLN A 30 -5.48 9.67 13.88
C GLN A 30 -3.97 9.51 13.89
N LYS A 31 -3.22 10.27 13.07
CA LYS A 31 -1.75 10.29 13.11
C LYS A 31 -1.21 10.81 14.43
N VAL A 32 -1.75 11.94 14.90
CA VAL A 32 -1.36 12.56 16.18
C VAL A 32 -1.64 11.62 17.36
N LEU A 33 -2.77 10.92 17.32
CA LEU A 33 -3.18 9.99 18.37
C LEU A 33 -2.55 8.58 18.24
N GLY A 34 -1.78 8.31 17.17
CA GLY A 34 -1.21 6.98 16.93
C GLY A 34 -2.23 5.89 16.60
N LEU A 35 -3.41 6.27 16.08
CA LEU A 35 -4.53 5.38 15.77
C LEU A 35 -4.52 4.87 14.32
N ARG A 36 -3.50 5.22 13.54
CA ARG A 36 -3.39 4.76 12.15
C ARG A 36 -3.28 3.25 12.11
N LEU A 37 -4.11 2.64 11.27
CA LEU A 37 -4.14 1.20 11.08
C LEU A 37 -2.78 0.71 10.60
N LYS A 38 -2.41 -0.49 11.05
CA LYS A 38 -1.21 -1.20 10.62
C LYS A 38 -1.64 -2.41 9.80
N PRO A 39 -1.14 -2.60 8.57
CA PRO A 39 -1.49 -3.76 7.77
C PRO A 39 -1.34 -5.10 8.48
N SER A 40 -0.30 -5.23 9.31
CA SER A 40 -0.01 -6.45 10.06
C SER A 40 -1.12 -6.87 11.02
N ALA A 41 -1.97 -5.95 11.47
CA ALA A 41 -3.01 -6.21 12.47
C ALA A 41 -4.14 -7.11 11.94
N SER A 42 -4.39 -7.09 10.63
CA SER A 42 -5.41 -7.90 9.97
C SER A 42 -4.84 -8.71 8.81
N LEU A 43 -3.52 -8.81 8.68
CA LEU A 43 -2.86 -9.51 7.58
C LEU A 43 -3.27 -10.99 7.52
N ILE A 44 -3.83 -11.38 6.38
CA ILE A 44 -3.94 -12.79 6.00
C ILE A 44 -2.57 -13.22 5.48
N ASP A 45 -1.78 -13.81 6.37
CA ASP A 45 -0.41 -14.23 6.10
C ASP A 45 -0.31 -15.73 5.84
N LYS A 46 0.04 -16.09 4.61
CA LYS A 46 0.24 -17.47 4.17
C LYS A 46 1.58 -17.71 3.48
N SER A 47 2.41 -16.67 3.36
CA SER A 47 3.68 -16.75 2.65
C SER A 47 4.73 -17.54 3.43
N GLN A 48 5.68 -18.10 2.69
CA GLN A 48 6.90 -18.73 3.23
C GLN A 48 8.17 -18.03 2.74
N LEU A 49 8.05 -16.87 2.07
CA LEU A 49 9.20 -16.18 1.47
C LEU A 49 10.12 -15.52 2.49
N LEU A 50 9.55 -15.10 3.61
CA LEU A 50 10.21 -14.45 4.74
C LEU A 50 9.71 -15.12 6.04
N THR A 51 10.16 -14.68 7.21
CA THR A 51 9.48 -15.04 8.47
C THR A 51 8.17 -14.23 8.62
N ASN A 52 7.25 -14.70 9.46
CA ASN A 52 6.00 -13.97 9.76
C ASN A 52 6.30 -12.55 10.27
N ASP A 53 7.24 -12.43 11.20
CA ASP A 53 7.61 -11.14 11.80
C ASP A 53 8.26 -10.20 10.78
N ALA A 54 9.12 -10.73 9.91
CA ALA A 54 9.75 -9.93 8.85
C ALA A 54 8.69 -9.39 7.86
N ARG A 55 7.68 -10.18 7.49
CA ARG A 55 6.59 -9.69 6.62
C ARG A 55 5.78 -8.60 7.28
N LYS A 56 5.38 -8.81 8.53
CA LYS A 56 4.61 -7.82 9.31
C LYS A 56 5.37 -6.52 9.45
N ALA A 57 6.63 -6.59 9.89
CA ALA A 57 7.49 -5.43 10.06
C ALA A 57 7.69 -4.67 8.74
N LEU A 58 7.89 -5.38 7.63
CA LEU A 58 8.07 -4.74 6.33
C LEU A 58 6.79 -4.02 5.86
N LEU A 59 5.63 -4.68 5.94
CA LEU A 59 4.36 -4.06 5.53
C LEU A 59 4.04 -2.83 6.37
N ASP A 60 4.22 -2.91 7.69
CA ASP A 60 3.96 -1.79 8.58
C ASP A 60 4.92 -0.62 8.35
N LYS A 61 6.20 -0.91 8.07
CA LYS A 61 7.19 0.13 7.76
C LYS A 61 6.89 0.83 6.43
N ILE A 62 6.49 0.08 5.41
CA ILE A 62 6.06 0.67 4.13
C ILE A 62 4.79 1.51 4.32
N ALA A 63 3.81 0.98 5.07
CA ALA A 63 2.60 1.72 5.39
C ALA A 63 2.91 3.03 6.11
N PHE A 64 3.83 3.01 7.07
CA PHE A 64 4.27 4.21 7.79
C PHE A 64 4.74 5.31 6.84
N PHE A 65 5.62 5.01 5.87
CA PHE A 65 6.09 6.00 4.90
C PHE A 65 4.98 6.51 3.98
N VAL A 66 4.19 5.59 3.42
CA VAL A 66 3.08 5.98 2.51
C VAL A 66 2.03 6.80 3.26
N ASP A 67 1.84 6.54 4.56
CA ASP A 67 0.91 7.30 5.39
C ASP A 67 1.37 8.74 5.63
N GLU A 68 2.61 9.13 5.34
CA GLU A 68 3.01 10.54 5.38
C GLU A 68 2.19 11.42 4.41
N ASN A 69 1.57 10.81 3.39
CA ASN A 69 0.68 11.52 2.49
C ASN A 69 -0.51 12.19 3.24
N VAL A 70 -0.86 13.40 2.81
CA VAL A 70 -1.92 14.21 3.44
C VAL A 70 -3.30 13.55 3.35
N THR A 71 -3.58 12.78 2.30
CA THR A 71 -4.85 12.04 2.13
C THR A 71 -4.80 10.61 2.68
N GLY A 72 -3.72 10.25 3.38
CA GLY A 72 -3.51 8.90 3.91
C GLY A 72 -3.16 7.89 2.80
N ARG A 73 -3.33 6.61 3.13
CA ARG A 73 -2.79 5.49 2.32
C ARG A 73 -3.71 5.00 1.21
N SER A 74 -5.02 5.24 1.30
CA SER A 74 -6.03 4.54 0.47
C SER A 74 -5.92 4.78 -1.03
N ASP A 75 -5.30 5.89 -1.42
CA ASP A 75 -5.16 6.30 -2.82
C ASP A 75 -3.75 5.99 -3.35
N MET A 76 -2.90 5.40 -2.51
CA MET A 76 -1.46 5.28 -2.71
C MET A 76 -1.03 3.83 -2.98
N CYS A 77 -1.91 3.02 -3.58
CA CYS A 77 -1.59 1.61 -3.89
C CYS A 77 -0.37 1.49 -4.82
N GLN A 78 -0.17 2.45 -5.73
CA GLN A 78 1.03 2.51 -6.57
C GLN A 78 2.30 2.72 -5.74
N GLN A 79 2.37 3.77 -4.91
CA GLN A 79 3.57 4.04 -4.12
C GLN A 79 3.86 2.92 -3.12
N PHE A 80 2.82 2.34 -2.51
CA PHE A 80 2.97 1.20 -1.63
C PHE A 80 3.58 -0.01 -2.36
N ALA A 81 3.02 -0.37 -3.53
CA ALA A 81 3.52 -1.48 -4.32
C ALA A 81 4.95 -1.23 -4.85
N GLU A 82 5.30 0.03 -5.15
CA GLU A 82 6.63 0.43 -5.59
C GLU A 82 7.66 0.25 -4.46
N LEU A 83 7.40 0.80 -3.27
CA LEU A 83 8.25 0.63 -2.09
C LEU A 83 8.42 -0.84 -1.72
N LEU A 84 7.35 -1.64 -1.80
CA LEU A 84 7.41 -3.08 -1.56
C LEU A 84 8.29 -3.79 -2.60
N CYS A 85 8.18 -3.44 -3.88
CA CYS A 85 9.05 -3.99 -4.92
C CYS A 85 10.52 -3.64 -4.68
N LEU A 86 10.83 -2.37 -4.38
CA LEU A 86 12.21 -1.95 -4.10
C LEU A 86 12.78 -2.69 -2.89
N SER A 87 11.98 -2.84 -1.83
CA SER A 87 12.35 -3.59 -0.63
C SER A 87 12.66 -5.05 -0.94
N LEU A 88 11.77 -5.73 -1.67
CA LEU A 88 11.97 -7.13 -2.05
C LEU A 88 13.16 -7.32 -2.99
N VAL A 89 13.42 -6.38 -3.92
CA VAL A 89 14.64 -6.39 -4.75
C VAL A 89 15.89 -6.29 -3.88
N LYS A 90 15.89 -5.38 -2.89
CA LYS A 90 17.01 -5.21 -1.96
C LYS A 90 17.25 -6.48 -1.12
N LEU A 91 16.17 -7.16 -0.75
CA LEU A 91 16.17 -8.49 -0.11
C LEU A 91 16.46 -9.65 -1.09
N ARG A 92 16.94 -9.36 -2.32
CA ARG A 92 17.37 -10.33 -3.34
C ARG A 92 16.26 -11.20 -3.94
N PHE A 93 15.01 -10.76 -3.87
CA PHE A 93 13.93 -11.33 -4.66
C PHE A 93 13.81 -10.65 -6.02
N VAL A 94 13.01 -11.25 -6.92
CA VAL A 94 12.67 -10.68 -8.23
C VAL A 94 11.16 -10.43 -8.28
N PRO A 95 10.67 -9.37 -7.60
CA PRO A 95 9.26 -9.03 -7.58
C PRO A 95 8.82 -8.41 -8.92
N LYS A 96 7.53 -8.47 -9.19
CA LYS A 96 6.87 -7.77 -10.29
C LYS A 96 5.74 -6.92 -9.72
N MET A 97 5.79 -5.63 -9.97
CA MET A 97 4.65 -4.76 -9.74
C MET A 97 3.60 -5.02 -10.82
N MET A 98 2.37 -5.17 -10.37
CA MET A 98 1.22 -5.50 -11.20
C MET A 98 0.23 -4.34 -11.14
N ILE A 99 -0.45 -4.10 -12.25
CA ILE A 99 -1.51 -3.12 -12.38
C ILE A 99 -2.72 -3.81 -13.02
N GLY A 100 -3.93 -3.46 -12.57
CA GLY A 100 -5.13 -4.06 -13.12
C GLY A 100 -6.42 -3.69 -12.41
N THR A 101 -7.45 -4.47 -12.70
CA THR A 101 -8.73 -4.45 -11.99
C THR A 101 -8.66 -5.35 -10.77
N VAL A 102 -9.18 -4.88 -9.65
CA VAL A 102 -9.55 -5.72 -8.52
C VAL A 102 -11.03 -5.55 -8.22
N GLU A 103 -11.72 -6.67 -8.08
CA GLU A 103 -13.12 -6.74 -7.70
C GLU A 103 -13.23 -7.25 -6.28
N TYR A 104 -14.13 -6.66 -5.50
CA TYR A 104 -14.42 -7.08 -4.14
C TYR A 104 -15.87 -7.53 -4.01
N TYR A 105 -16.08 -8.52 -3.15
CA TYR A 105 -17.32 -9.25 -3.00
C TYR A 105 -17.69 -9.40 -1.52
N ASP A 106 -18.99 -9.47 -1.23
CA ASP A 106 -19.46 -9.89 0.08
C ASP A 106 -19.46 -11.42 0.25
N GLU A 107 -19.84 -11.89 1.44
CA GLU A 107 -19.91 -13.31 1.77
C GLU A 107 -20.90 -14.10 0.90
N SER A 108 -21.92 -13.42 0.34
CA SER A 108 -22.88 -14.03 -0.58
C SER A 108 -22.36 -14.14 -2.02
N GLY A 109 -21.20 -13.54 -2.30
CA GLY A 109 -20.61 -13.47 -3.64
C GLY A 109 -21.14 -12.32 -4.50
N LYS A 110 -21.87 -11.36 -3.91
CA LYS A 110 -22.29 -10.14 -4.61
C LYS A 110 -21.12 -9.17 -4.67
N GLN A 111 -20.85 -8.62 -5.86
CA GLN A 111 -19.80 -7.63 -6.05
C GLN A 111 -20.18 -6.32 -5.33
N LEU A 112 -19.31 -5.87 -4.43
CA LEU A 112 -19.44 -4.63 -3.67
C LEU A 112 -18.75 -3.46 -4.36
N PHE A 113 -17.58 -3.70 -4.95
CA PHE A 113 -16.75 -2.67 -5.56
C PHE A 113 -15.86 -3.26 -6.66
N ARG A 114 -15.50 -2.44 -7.64
CA ARG A 114 -14.57 -2.80 -8.71
C ARG A 114 -13.70 -1.58 -9.04
N TRP A 115 -12.39 -1.77 -8.98
CA TRP A 115 -11.44 -0.78 -9.49
C TRP A 115 -11.46 -0.71 -11.02
N ASN A 116 -11.19 0.47 -11.56
CA ASN A 116 -10.95 0.63 -12.99
C ASN A 116 -9.77 -0.24 -13.46
N PRO A 117 -9.64 -0.55 -14.77
CA PRO A 117 -8.59 -1.43 -15.30
C PRO A 117 -7.14 -1.06 -14.99
N ASN A 118 -6.88 0.17 -14.55
CA ASN A 118 -5.57 0.67 -14.12
C ASN A 118 -5.62 1.26 -12.70
N GLY A 119 -6.65 0.94 -11.93
CA GLY A 119 -6.97 1.61 -10.68
C GLY A 119 -6.30 1.02 -9.45
N HIS A 120 -5.72 -0.18 -9.55
CA HIS A 120 -5.11 -0.85 -8.41
C HIS A 120 -3.76 -1.48 -8.75
N PHE A 121 -2.86 -1.44 -7.78
CA PHE A 121 -1.52 -1.98 -7.86
C PHE A 121 -1.28 -3.01 -6.76
N TRP A 122 -0.60 -4.10 -7.10
CA TRP A 122 -0.18 -5.15 -6.16
C TRP A 122 1.16 -5.72 -6.59
N VAL A 123 1.77 -6.56 -5.76
CA VAL A 123 3.07 -7.17 -6.06
C VAL A 123 2.93 -8.68 -6.23
N GLN A 124 3.66 -9.26 -7.17
CA GLN A 124 3.83 -10.70 -7.31
C GLN A 124 5.29 -11.09 -7.20
N VAL A 125 5.59 -12.15 -6.46
CA VAL A 125 6.96 -12.64 -6.29
C VAL A 125 6.94 -14.15 -5.99
N LYS A 126 7.70 -14.95 -6.75
CA LYS A 126 7.83 -16.42 -6.53
C LYS A 126 6.50 -17.18 -6.35
N GLY A 127 5.43 -16.75 -7.03
CA GLY A 127 4.10 -17.38 -6.93
C GLY A 127 3.18 -16.77 -5.86
N ASP A 128 3.72 -15.91 -4.99
CA ASP A 128 2.93 -15.14 -4.04
C ASP A 128 2.35 -13.89 -4.69
N LEU A 129 1.17 -13.50 -4.20
CA LEU A 129 0.54 -12.20 -4.39
C LEU A 129 0.60 -11.45 -3.06
N ILE A 130 0.99 -10.17 -3.12
CA ILE A 130 1.05 -9.27 -1.98
C ILE A 130 0.22 -8.03 -2.28
N ASP A 131 -0.79 -7.81 -1.44
CA ASP A 131 -1.62 -6.61 -1.44
C ASP A 131 -1.76 -6.12 0.00
N GLY A 132 -0.80 -5.29 0.39
CA GLY A 132 -0.55 -4.90 1.77
C GLY A 132 -1.35 -3.69 2.25
N ASN A 133 -2.02 -2.95 1.36
CA ASN A 133 -2.56 -1.62 1.67
C ASN A 133 -4.09 -1.57 1.72
N LEU A 134 -4.72 -2.72 2.03
CA LEU A 134 -6.17 -2.89 1.96
C LEU A 134 -6.90 -2.56 3.25
N ASP A 135 -6.17 -2.53 4.37
CA ASP A 135 -6.72 -2.18 5.68
C ASP A 135 -7.24 -0.73 5.72
N SER A 136 -6.74 0.15 4.85
CA SER A 136 -7.20 1.52 4.66
C SER A 136 -8.11 1.73 3.44
N LEU A 137 -8.60 0.67 2.78
CA LEU A 137 -9.32 0.84 1.51
C LEU A 137 -10.58 1.72 1.66
N PHE A 138 -11.29 1.60 2.78
CA PHE A 138 -12.49 2.37 3.10
C PHE A 138 -12.23 3.88 3.24
N GLU A 139 -10.97 4.31 3.36
CA GLU A 139 -10.63 5.73 3.45
C GLU A 139 -10.80 6.44 2.10
N ASN A 140 -10.67 5.70 0.99
CA ASN A 140 -10.84 6.22 -0.36
C ASN A 140 -12.33 6.63 -0.57
N PRO A 141 -12.61 7.84 -1.07
CA PRO A 141 -13.97 8.35 -1.21
C PRO A 141 -14.82 7.61 -2.26
N THR A 142 -14.18 6.92 -3.21
CA THR A 142 -14.86 6.11 -4.24
C THR A 142 -15.19 4.70 -3.75
N VAL A 143 -14.60 4.27 -2.64
CA VAL A 143 -14.82 2.94 -2.06
C VAL A 143 -15.98 3.00 -1.06
N PRO A 144 -16.95 2.06 -1.14
CA PRO A 144 -18.00 1.94 -0.14
C PRO A 144 -17.43 1.77 1.27
N LYS A 145 -17.93 2.56 2.24
CA LYS A 145 -17.46 2.50 3.64
C LYS A 145 -17.67 1.14 4.32
N THR A 146 -18.61 0.35 3.83
CA THR A 146 -18.90 -1.01 4.32
C THR A 146 -17.91 -2.05 3.80
N LEU A 147 -17.02 -1.70 2.86
CA LEU A 147 -16.03 -2.61 2.33
C LEU A 147 -14.83 -2.67 3.26
N HIS A 148 -14.72 -3.76 4.00
CA HIS A 148 -13.57 -4.06 4.86
C HIS A 148 -12.85 -5.29 4.33
N VAL A 149 -11.57 -5.11 4.02
CA VAL A 149 -10.78 -6.11 3.32
C VAL A 149 -9.44 -6.24 4.02
N SER A 150 -9.09 -7.45 4.42
CA SER A 150 -7.82 -7.71 5.08
C SER A 150 -6.66 -7.68 4.07
N PRO A 151 -5.50 -7.07 4.40
CA PRO A 151 -4.28 -7.21 3.61
C PRO A 151 -3.93 -8.69 3.39
N TYR A 152 -3.26 -8.99 2.28
CA TYR A 152 -2.90 -10.36 1.92
C TYR A 152 -1.44 -10.48 1.53
N TRP A 153 -0.78 -11.51 2.05
CA TRP A 153 0.53 -11.95 1.55
C TRP A 153 0.57 -13.48 1.55
N GLY A 154 0.53 -14.08 0.36
CA GLY A 154 0.63 -15.53 0.23
C GLY A 154 0.45 -16.02 -1.20
N PRO A 155 0.36 -17.35 -1.43
CA PRO A 155 0.24 -17.93 -2.76
C PRO A 155 -0.93 -17.34 -3.56
N ILE A 156 -0.74 -17.07 -4.84
CA ILE A 156 -1.80 -16.53 -5.72
C ILE A 156 -3.00 -17.47 -5.83
N THR A 157 -2.79 -18.78 -5.65
CA THR A 157 -3.82 -19.82 -5.65
C THR A 157 -4.71 -19.81 -4.41
N GLU A 158 -4.32 -19.06 -3.37
CA GLU A 158 -4.97 -19.04 -2.06
C GLU A 158 -5.53 -17.66 -1.68
N VAL A 159 -5.61 -16.75 -2.65
CA VAL A 159 -6.22 -15.43 -2.49
C VAL A 159 -7.63 -15.59 -1.90
N PRO A 160 -8.01 -14.79 -0.89
CA PRO A 160 -9.33 -14.86 -0.28
C PRO A 160 -10.46 -14.66 -1.30
N ARG A 161 -11.59 -15.33 -1.07
CA ARG A 161 -12.75 -15.32 -1.99
C ARG A 161 -13.47 -13.98 -2.07
N ASP A 162 -13.21 -13.09 -1.11
CA ASP A 162 -13.75 -11.73 -1.05
C ASP A 162 -13.20 -10.83 -2.17
N ARG A 163 -12.22 -11.28 -2.96
CA ARG A 163 -11.63 -10.49 -4.05
C ARG A 163 -11.14 -11.31 -5.24
N LYS A 164 -11.03 -10.64 -6.39
CA LYS A 164 -10.44 -11.20 -7.61
C LYS A 164 -9.55 -10.17 -8.30
N TYR A 165 -8.40 -10.62 -8.77
CA TYR A 165 -7.40 -9.80 -9.44
C TYR A 165 -7.36 -10.11 -10.93
N PHE A 166 -7.45 -9.08 -11.76
CA PHE A 166 -7.34 -9.17 -13.21
C PHE A 166 -6.21 -8.25 -13.66
N LYS A 167 -5.07 -8.85 -13.99
CA LYS A 167 -3.93 -8.10 -14.54
C LYS A 167 -4.35 -7.43 -15.86
N ASN A 168 -4.04 -6.15 -15.99
CA ASN A 168 -4.12 -5.50 -17.29
C ASN A 168 -2.83 -5.78 -18.09
N LEU A 169 -2.96 -6.50 -19.21
CA LEU A 169 -1.83 -6.89 -20.07
C LEU A 169 -1.32 -5.76 -20.96
N SER A 170 -2.15 -4.76 -21.27
CA SER A 170 -1.76 -3.61 -22.10
C SER A 170 -1.23 -2.44 -21.27
N ALA A 171 -1.43 -2.47 -19.96
CA ALA A 171 -0.94 -1.42 -19.07
C ALA A 171 0.57 -1.53 -18.88
N THR A 172 1.23 -0.38 -18.99
CA THR A 172 2.61 -0.23 -18.55
C THR A 172 2.59 0.32 -17.14
N VAL A 173 3.40 -0.29 -16.26
CA VAL A 173 3.63 0.26 -14.93
C VAL A 173 4.15 1.70 -15.09
N PRO A 174 3.54 2.69 -14.41
CA PRO A 174 3.96 4.08 -14.50
C PRO A 174 5.45 4.26 -14.18
N ALA A 175 6.02 5.39 -14.61
CA ALA A 175 7.34 5.78 -14.17
C ALA A 175 7.40 5.86 -12.63
N ARG A 176 8.60 5.64 -12.08
CA ARG A 176 8.85 5.69 -10.64
C ARG A 176 8.39 7.01 -10.06
N ASP A 177 7.66 6.94 -8.95
CA ASP A 177 7.14 8.11 -8.25
C ASP A 177 8.30 8.88 -7.57
N SER A 178 8.31 10.21 -7.70
CA SER A 178 9.40 11.04 -7.18
C SER A 178 9.46 11.07 -5.65
N ASP A 179 8.31 11.00 -4.98
CA ASP A 179 8.24 10.98 -3.51
C ASP A 179 8.76 9.62 -3.02
N VAL A 180 8.38 8.53 -3.70
CA VAL A 180 8.97 7.21 -3.43
C VAL A 180 10.48 7.25 -3.60
N GLN A 181 11.00 7.73 -4.73
CA GLN A 181 12.44 7.64 -5.01
C GLN A 181 13.29 8.57 -4.15
N ASN A 182 12.83 9.79 -3.90
CA ASN A 182 13.66 10.84 -3.32
C ASN A 182 13.39 11.08 -1.83
N ILE A 183 12.23 10.66 -1.32
CA ILE A 183 11.82 10.93 0.07
C ILE A 183 11.79 9.61 0.85
N TRP A 184 10.96 8.65 0.45
CA TRP A 184 10.71 7.47 1.28
C TRP A 184 11.70 6.32 1.08
N TRP A 185 12.15 6.08 -0.15
CA TRP A 185 13.04 4.96 -0.45
C TRP A 185 14.41 5.05 0.25
N PRO A 186 15.10 6.20 0.32
CA PRO A 186 16.38 6.29 1.03
C PRO A 186 16.28 5.79 2.48
N ASP A 187 15.32 6.31 3.24
CA ASP A 187 15.14 5.95 4.65
C ASP A 187 14.68 4.49 4.82
N LEU A 188 13.79 4.00 3.96
CA LEU A 188 13.38 2.60 3.97
C LEU A 188 14.55 1.65 3.63
N SER A 189 15.38 2.04 2.67
CA SER A 189 16.58 1.29 2.28
C SER A 189 17.58 1.20 3.43
N ASP A 190 17.84 2.31 4.13
CA ASP A 190 18.77 2.33 5.27
C ASP A 190 18.25 1.46 6.42
N TRP A 191 16.94 1.54 6.70
CA TRP A 191 16.29 0.66 7.69
C TRP A 191 16.40 -0.83 7.31
N LEU A 192 16.29 -1.16 6.02
CA LEU A 192 16.46 -2.53 5.54
C LEU A 192 17.90 -3.05 5.74
N ASP A 193 18.91 -2.21 5.50
CA ASP A 193 20.31 -2.61 5.66
C ASP A 193 20.73 -2.77 7.14
N GLY A 194 20.14 -1.98 8.04
CA GLY A 194 20.43 -2.00 9.46
C GLY A 194 19.49 -2.89 10.26
N GLU A 195 18.43 -2.27 10.81
CA GLU A 195 17.53 -2.87 11.81
C GLU A 195 16.84 -4.13 11.30
N PHE A 196 16.34 -4.11 10.05
CA PHE A 196 15.56 -5.23 9.52
C PHE A 196 16.41 -6.50 9.41
N LEU A 197 17.53 -6.44 8.70
CA LEU A 197 18.38 -7.62 8.49
C LEU A 197 19.05 -8.08 9.79
N THR A 198 19.35 -7.18 10.73
CA THR A 198 19.91 -7.56 12.02
C THR A 198 18.88 -8.31 12.87
N SER A 199 17.63 -7.81 12.93
CA SER A 199 16.55 -8.40 13.73
C SER A 199 16.10 -9.79 13.28
N PHE A 200 16.36 -10.15 12.02
CA PHE A 200 15.93 -11.43 11.43
C PHE A 200 17.06 -12.36 11.02
N ARG A 201 18.32 -12.00 11.31
CA ARG A 201 19.48 -12.90 11.17
C ARG A 201 19.74 -13.77 12.41
N GLU A 202 19.23 -13.39 13.57
CA GLU A 202 19.49 -14.10 14.84
C GLU A 202 18.67 -15.39 15.04
N PHE A 203 17.86 -15.79 14.05
CA PHE A 203 16.99 -16.98 14.12
C PHE A 203 17.11 -17.94 12.92
N GLY A 204 18.23 -17.86 12.18
CA GLY A 204 18.55 -18.76 11.07
C GLY A 204 19.53 -19.87 11.45
#